data_AF-A0A397G7R3-F1
#
_entry.id   AF-A0A397G7R3-F1
#
_cell.length_a   1.000
_cell.length_b   1.000
_cell.length_c   1.000
_cell.angle_alpha   90.00
_cell.angle_beta   90.00
_cell.angle_gamma   90.00
#
_symmetry.space_group_name_H-M   'P 1'
#
loop_
_entity.id
_entity.type
_entity.pdbx_description
1 polymer ?
#
loop_
_entity_poly.entity_id
_entity_poly.type
_entity_poly.pdbx_seq_one_letter_code
_entity_poly.pdbx_strand_id
1 'polypeptide(L)'
;MAHHVRKTYLNTYVQVSLDGLDNNGAVCIVDYKMKILSQTARETKQEWFGKRGWTMHSILIYTKDTENKQFNIQAFDHWSDDTKQDAWFTASSLHAALDTLEKKNQMDNYSF
;
A
#
# COMPACT_ATOMS: atom_id res chain seq x y z
N MET A 1 9.09 -17.22 17.08
CA MET A 1 7.83 -17.98 16.85
C MET A 1 6.61 -17.08 16.59
N ALA A 2 6.30 -16.09 17.44
CA ALA A 2 5.12 -15.22 17.23
C ALA A 2 5.07 -14.50 15.86
N HIS A 3 6.20 -14.00 15.38
CA HIS A 3 6.28 -13.36 14.05
C HIS A 3 5.89 -14.31 12.89
N HIS A 4 6.33 -15.57 12.94
CA HIS A 4 5.98 -16.56 11.93
C HIS A 4 4.48 -16.88 11.97
N VAL A 5 3.92 -17.05 13.18
CA VAL A 5 2.48 -17.31 13.35
C VAL A 5 1.65 -16.14 12.80
N ARG A 6 2.02 -14.88 13.10
CA ARG A 6 1.35 -13.70 12.55
C ARG A 6 1.43 -13.64 11.03
N LYS A 7 2.61 -13.91 10.46
CA LYS A 7 2.80 -13.91 9.00
C LYS A 7 1.93 -14.98 8.32
N THR A 8 1.92 -16.20 8.86
CA THR A 8 1.08 -17.29 8.34
C THR A 8 -0.39 -16.92 8.40
N TYR A 9 -0.86 -16.42 9.56
CA TYR A 9 -2.24 -15.98 9.72
C TYR A 9 -2.63 -14.89 8.71
N LEU A 10 -1.80 -13.86 8.55
CA LEU A 10 -2.05 -12.77 7.61
C LEU A 10 -2.11 -13.28 6.16
N ASN A 11 -1.19 -14.16 5.77
CA ASN A 11 -1.19 -14.75 4.44
C ASN A 11 -2.46 -15.55 4.16
N THR A 12 -2.93 -16.35 5.12
CA THR A 12 -4.19 -17.08 5.00
C THR A 12 -5.37 -16.13 4.86
N TYR A 13 -5.40 -15.06 5.67
CA TYR A 13 -6.46 -14.06 5.59
C TYR A 13 -6.51 -13.32 4.25
N VAL A 14 -5.34 -12.94 3.73
CA VAL A 14 -5.22 -12.31 2.40
C VAL A 14 -5.73 -13.28 1.33
N GLN A 15 -5.33 -14.56 1.39
CA GLN A 15 -5.76 -15.55 0.41
C GLN A 15 -7.29 -15.75 0.42
N VAL A 16 -7.90 -15.90 1.59
CA VAL A 16 -9.36 -16.02 1.72
C VAL A 16 -10.09 -14.77 1.18
N SER A 17 -9.53 -13.58 1.45
CA SER A 17 -10.10 -12.32 0.95
C SER A 17 -10.02 -12.23 -0.58
N LEU A 18 -8.92 -12.70 -1.17
CA LEU A 18 -8.74 -12.74 -2.63
C LEU A 18 -9.63 -13.79 -3.28
N ASP A 19 -9.79 -14.96 -2.66
CA ASP A 19 -10.65 -16.04 -3.16
C ASP A 19 -12.13 -15.61 -3.22
N GLY A 20 -12.57 -14.81 -2.24
CA GLY A 20 -13.92 -14.24 -2.18
C GLY A 20 -14.13 -12.97 -3.02
N LEU A 21 -13.09 -12.45 -3.67
CA LEU A 21 -13.18 -11.21 -4.45
C LEU A 21 -13.97 -11.43 -5.76
N ASP A 22 -14.98 -10.60 -5.97
CA ASP A 22 -15.76 -10.53 -7.21
C ASP A 22 -15.27 -9.40 -8.13
N ASN A 23 -15.95 -9.22 -9.28
CA ASN A 23 -15.54 -8.26 -10.31
C ASN A 23 -15.92 -6.80 -9.97
N ASN A 24 -16.70 -6.57 -8.91
CA ASN A 24 -17.12 -5.24 -8.46
C ASN A 24 -16.38 -4.78 -7.20
N GLY A 25 -15.71 -5.70 -6.52
CA GLY A 25 -14.94 -5.44 -5.31
C GLY A 25 -13.47 -5.13 -5.57
N ALA A 26 -12.82 -4.64 -4.51
CA ALA A 26 -11.37 -4.52 -4.44
C ALA A 26 -10.86 -4.95 -3.06
N VAL A 27 -9.69 -5.59 -3.00
CA VAL A 27 -8.96 -5.82 -1.74
C VAL A 27 -7.78 -4.87 -1.67
N CYS A 28 -7.75 -4.03 -0.64
CA CYS A 28 -6.65 -3.10 -0.40
C CYS A 28 -5.75 -3.64 0.72
N ILE A 29 -4.46 -3.83 0.43
CA ILE A 29 -3.43 -4.10 1.42
C ILE A 29 -2.65 -2.81 1.62
N VAL A 30 -2.76 -2.23 2.80
CA VAL A 30 -2.12 -0.97 3.15
C VAL A 30 -1.02 -1.27 4.15
N ASP A 31 0.23 -1.01 3.79
CA ASP A 31 1.32 -1.08 4.75
C ASP A 31 1.31 0.17 5.63
N TYR A 32 1.78 0.04 6.86
CA TYR A 32 1.93 1.20 7.72
C TYR A 32 3.05 2.11 7.21
N LYS A 33 2.98 3.41 7.52
CA LYS A 33 4.01 4.39 7.09
C LYS A 33 5.38 3.98 7.64
N MET A 34 6.19 3.34 6.79
CA MET A 34 7.48 2.76 7.16
C MET A 34 8.59 3.76 6.92
N LYS A 35 9.48 3.90 7.90
CA LYS A 35 10.66 4.74 7.76
C LYS A 35 11.79 3.96 7.10
N ILE A 36 12.25 4.42 5.95
CA ILE A 36 13.42 3.88 5.27
C ILE A 36 14.63 4.72 5.66
N LEU A 37 15.61 4.08 6.30
CA LEU A 37 16.89 4.69 6.66
C LEU A 37 17.92 4.35 5.59
N SER A 38 18.68 5.35 5.12
CA SER A 38 19.79 5.09 4.22
C SER A 38 20.92 4.38 4.98
N GLN A 39 21.43 3.30 4.40
CA GLN A 39 22.42 2.43 5.05
C GLN A 39 23.78 3.10 5.30
N THR A 40 24.06 4.24 4.65
CA THR A 40 25.36 4.92 4.61
C THR A 40 25.37 6.33 5.21
N ALA A 41 24.25 6.86 5.70
CA ALA A 41 24.30 8.13 6.43
C ALA A 41 24.97 7.88 7.79
N ARG A 42 26.26 8.21 7.90
CA ARG A 42 26.96 8.33 9.20
C ARG A 42 26.38 9.54 9.94
N GLU A 43 25.18 9.37 10.48
CA GLU A 43 24.57 10.34 11.38
C GLU A 43 25.32 10.29 12.71
N THR A 44 25.71 11.45 13.21
CA THR A 44 26.22 11.57 14.58
C THR A 44 25.13 11.10 15.55
N LYS A 45 25.51 10.61 16.74
CA LYS A 45 24.55 10.06 17.73
C LYS A 45 23.41 11.03 18.09
N GLN A 46 23.58 12.34 17.86
CA GLN A 46 22.53 13.35 18.00
C GLN A 46 21.58 13.41 16.78
N GLU A 47 22.09 13.27 15.55
CA GLU A 47 21.30 13.18 14.32
C GLU A 47 20.51 11.87 14.21
N TRP A 48 21.00 10.79 14.83
CA TRP A 48 20.28 9.52 14.94
C TRP A 48 18.92 9.66 15.66
N PHE A 49 18.86 10.46 16.72
CA PHE A 49 17.60 10.81 17.40
C PHE A 49 16.85 11.93 16.68
N GLY A 50 17.55 12.69 15.83
CA GLY A 50 17.02 13.67 14.87
C GLY A 50 16.56 13.07 13.53
N LYS A 51 16.41 11.75 13.43
CA LYS A 51 15.56 11.03 12.47
C LYS A 51 15.43 11.67 11.06
N ARG A 52 16.50 11.99 10.33
CA ARG A 52 16.36 12.20 8.86
C ARG A 52 16.11 10.84 8.20
N GLY A 53 15.20 10.79 7.24
CA GLY A 53 14.86 9.57 6.52
C GLY A 53 13.49 9.68 5.88
N TRP A 54 13.35 9.07 4.72
CA TRP A 54 12.11 9.11 3.95
C TRP A 54 11.14 8.09 4.54
N THR A 55 9.89 8.49 4.65
CA THR A 55 8.80 7.55 4.91
C THR A 55 8.19 7.12 3.59
N MET A 56 7.96 5.81 3.50
CA MET A 56 7.25 5.19 2.40
C MET A 56 5.94 4.63 2.93
N HIS A 57 4.87 4.84 2.18
CA HIS A 57 3.56 4.27 2.46
C HIS A 57 3.01 3.66 1.18
N SER A 58 2.95 2.33 1.17
CA SER A 58 2.56 1.55 0.00
C SER A 58 1.14 1.02 0.18
N ILE A 59 0.35 1.19 -0.88
CA ILE A 59 -1.01 0.67 -0.99
C ILE A 59 -1.04 -0.26 -2.18
N LEU A 60 -1.35 -1.54 -1.94
CA LEU A 60 -1.62 -2.50 -3.00
C LEU A 60 -3.13 -2.68 -3.13
N ILE A 61 -3.65 -2.49 -4.34
CA ILE A 61 -5.06 -2.71 -4.66
C ILE A 61 -5.17 -3.90 -5.61
N TYR A 62 -5.89 -4.92 -5.17
CA TYR A 62 -6.25 -6.08 -5.96
C TYR A 62 -7.67 -5.89 -6.48
N THR A 63 -7.83 -5.97 -7.79
CA THR A 63 -9.14 -6.09 -8.45
C THR A 63 -9.15 -7.35 -9.29
N LYS A 64 -10.34 -7.80 -9.67
CA LYS A 64 -10.51 -8.98 -10.53
C LYS A 64 -10.81 -8.55 -11.95
N ASP A 65 -10.05 -9.07 -12.90
CA ASP A 65 -10.33 -8.92 -14.31
C ASP A 65 -11.52 -9.83 -14.69
N THR A 66 -12.58 -9.19 -15.18
CA THR A 66 -13.83 -9.82 -15.62
C THR A 66 -13.61 -10.84 -16.74
N GLU A 67 -12.65 -10.60 -17.64
CA GLU A 67 -12.43 -11.41 -18.84
C GLU A 67 -11.51 -12.60 -18.56
N ASN A 68 -10.39 -12.35 -17.88
CA ASN A 68 -9.34 -13.34 -17.70
C ASN A 68 -9.44 -14.13 -16.38
N LYS A 69 -10.36 -13.72 -15.47
CA LYS A 69 -10.47 -14.23 -14.08
C LYS A 69 -9.15 -14.13 -13.30
N GLN A 70 -8.24 -13.26 -13.73
CA GLN A 70 -6.95 -13.01 -13.09
C GLN A 70 -7.06 -11.79 -12.17
N PHE A 71 -6.16 -11.69 -11.20
CA PHE A 71 -6.05 -10.49 -10.38
C PHE A 71 -5.24 -9.43 -11.12
N ASN A 72 -5.78 -8.21 -11.15
CA ASN A 72 -5.03 -7.02 -11.49
C ASN A 72 -4.52 -6.39 -10.19
N ILE A 73 -3.21 -6.15 -10.11
CA ILE A 73 -2.55 -5.63 -8.91
C ILE A 73 -1.96 -4.27 -9.25
N GLN A 74 -2.39 -3.24 -8.52
CA GLN A 74 -1.84 -1.90 -8.64
C GLN A 74 -1.16 -1.51 -7.33
N ALA A 75 0.06 -0.97 -7.43
CA ALA A 75 0.81 -0.49 -6.29
C ALA A 75 0.93 1.03 -6.34
N PHE A 76 0.61 1.70 -5.24
CA PHE A 76 0.72 3.13 -5.06
C PHE A 76 1.67 3.43 -3.91
N ASP A 77 2.85 3.93 -4.25
CA ASP A 77 3.89 4.28 -3.28
C ASP A 77 3.90 5.79 -3.03
N HIS A 78 3.64 6.18 -1.79
CA HIS A 78 3.67 7.57 -1.35
C HIS A 78 4.92 7.82 -0.51
N TRP A 79 5.71 8.80 -0.93
CA TRP A 79 6.97 9.17 -0.28
C TRP A 79 6.81 10.50 0.43
N SER A 80 7.29 10.60 1.67
CA SER A 80 7.29 11.83 2.43
C SER A 80 8.57 11.97 3.25
N ASP A 81 9.08 13.18 3.37
CA ASP A 81 10.16 13.53 4.29
C ASP A 81 9.67 13.72 5.74
N ASP A 82 8.35 13.75 5.95
CA ASP A 82 7.75 13.77 7.26
C ASP A 82 7.89 12.40 7.93
N THR A 83 8.40 12.41 9.15
CA THR A 83 8.60 11.21 9.96
C THR A 83 7.47 10.93 10.94
N LYS A 84 6.46 11.81 11.00
CA LYS A 84 5.26 11.60 11.81
C LYS A 84 4.43 10.48 11.21
N GLN A 85 3.97 9.60 12.08
CA GLN A 85 2.97 8.60 11.75
C GLN A 85 1.61 9.24 11.98
N ASP A 86 1.15 10.01 10.99
CA ASP A 86 -0.12 10.72 11.06
C ASP A 86 -1.20 10.02 10.24
N ALA A 87 -2.39 9.91 10.82
CA ALA A 87 -3.54 9.27 10.17
C ALA A 87 -3.99 10.04 8.92
N TRP A 88 -3.74 11.35 8.86
CA TRP A 88 -4.14 12.20 7.76
C TRP A 88 -3.39 11.85 6.47
N PHE A 89 -2.08 11.62 6.55
CA PHE A 89 -1.27 11.18 5.42
C PHE A 89 -1.76 9.84 4.89
N THR A 90 -1.96 8.84 5.76
CA THR A 90 -2.47 7.51 5.37
C THR A 90 -3.87 7.57 4.73
N ALA A 91 -4.78 8.37 5.28
CA ALA A 91 -6.10 8.55 4.70
C ALA A 91 -6.03 9.26 3.34
N SER A 92 -5.19 10.29 3.23
CA SER A 92 -5.02 11.08 2.00
C SER A 92 -4.37 10.28 0.88
N SER A 93 -3.36 9.45 1.18
CA SER A 93 -2.75 8.53 0.23
C SER A 93 -3.73 7.45 -0.24
N LEU A 94 -4.58 6.94 0.66
CA LEU A 94 -5.61 5.97 0.30
C LEU A 94 -6.66 6.59 -0.62
N HIS A 95 -7.12 7.79 -0.30
CA HIS A 95 -8.05 8.53 -1.14
C HIS A 95 -7.46 8.78 -2.54
N ALA A 96 -6.20 9.24 -2.62
CA ALA A 96 -5.54 9.48 -3.90
C ALA A 96 -5.39 8.20 -4.75
N ALA A 97 -5.10 7.06 -4.13
CA ALA A 97 -5.02 5.78 -4.81
C ALA A 97 -6.39 5.36 -5.38
N LEU A 98 -7.46 5.51 -4.60
CA LEU A 98 -8.83 5.20 -5.02
C LEU A 98 -9.32 6.14 -6.14
N ASP A 99 -9.08 7.45 -6.02
CA ASP A 99 -9.43 8.41 -7.07
C ASP A 99 -8.73 8.12 -8.41
N THR A 100 -7.47 7.67 -8.34
CA THR A 100 -6.71 7.28 -9.54
C THR A 100 -7.30 6.03 -10.19
N LEU A 101 -7.73 5.07 -9.36
CA LEU A 101 -8.40 3.85 -9.82
C LEU A 101 -9.74 4.17 -10.49
N GLU A 102 -10.55 5.05 -9.90
CA GLU A 102 -11.83 5.47 -10.46
C GLU A 102 -11.67 6.15 -11.82
N LYS A 103 -10.71 7.08 -11.94
CA LYS A 103 -10.41 7.77 -13.20
C LYS A 103 -9.98 6.80 -14.29
N LYS A 104 -9.17 5.79 -13.95
CA LYS A 104 -8.75 4.76 -14.91
C LYS A 104 -9.95 3.97 -15.43
N ASN A 105 -10.81 3.50 -14.52
CA ASN A 105 -12.02 2.76 -14.90
C ASN A 105 -12.96 3.62 -15.77
N GLN A 106 -13.05 4.93 -15.51
CA GLN A 106 -13.82 5.83 -16.37
C GLN A 106 -13.21 5.91 -17.78
N MET A 107 -11.89 6.07 -17.92
CA MET A 107 -11.23 6.12 -19.23
C MET A 107 -11.38 4.83 -20.03
N ASP A 108 -11.30 3.67 -19.38
CA ASP A 108 -11.48 2.37 -20.03
C ASP A 108 -12.91 2.21 -20.59
N ASN A 109 -13.93 2.78 -19.92
CA ASN A 109 -15.32 2.77 -20.39
C ASN A 109 -15.60 3.69 -21.60
N TYR A 110 -14.67 4.59 -21.96
CA TYR A 110 -14.82 5.52 -23.09
C TYR A 110 -13.93 5.19 -24.29
N SER A 111 -13.16 4.09 -24.22
CA SER A 111 -12.31 3.64 -25.34
C SER A 111 -13.14 2.75 -26.27
N PHE A 112 -13.56 3.31 -27.41
CA PHE A 112 -14.31 2.63 -28.49
C PHE A 112 -13.41 1.77 -29.38
#